data_AF-A0A221WB73-F1
#
_entry.id   AF-A0A221WB73-F1
#
_cell.length_a   1.000
_cell.length_b   1.000
_cell.length_c   1.000
_cell.angle_alpha   90.00
_cell.angle_beta   90.00
_cell.angle_gamma   90.00
#
_symmetry.space_group_name_H-M   'P 1'
#
loop_
_entity.id
_entity.type
_entity.pdbx_description
1 polymer ?
#
loop_
_entity_poly.entity_id
_entity_poly.type
_entity_poly.pdbx_seq_one_letter_code
_entity_poly.pdbx_strand_id
1 'polypeptide(L)'
;MSARHRALPRVAKDVLRRLIGRNVVAERWWRLRFAARRRADRRAEEAEVRRLRPLLPRLPAAEVVVVIPTYRRPERLARAVRSVLDQTVTDVEIMVVDDGGGELGVLPDDPRLTVLTLAANHGSCGLPRNVAIRLSRSPFVAFLDDDNTWRPDHLERTLRQLHAGSGLVYTAVRRIREDGSQLDVLGRDFSRRAHSDDSWVDANSIVARRSARLRFDPWARPKWVNPKEDWELVHRLSRRVVVTYVPVVTVDYAVHDGSYFTEWHRVPEDVIREHQRDERTPS
;
A
#
# COMPACT_ATOMS: atom_id res chain seq x y z
N MET A 1 -18.34 35.83 15.58
CA MET A 1 -18.23 36.19 14.16
C MET A 1 -17.85 34.96 13.36
N SER A 2 -18.82 34.39 12.62
CA SER A 2 -18.66 33.14 11.87
C SER A 2 -17.80 33.36 10.62
N ALA A 3 -16.65 32.70 10.55
CA ALA A 3 -15.80 32.67 9.37
C ALA A 3 -16.52 31.87 8.27
N ARG A 4 -17.29 32.56 7.43
CA ARG A 4 -17.79 32.01 6.16
C ARG A 4 -16.57 31.67 5.29
N HIS A 5 -16.18 30.39 5.27
CA HIS A 5 -15.26 29.86 4.26
C HIS A 5 -15.80 30.21 2.87
N ARG A 6 -15.26 31.23 2.21
CA ARG A 6 -15.55 31.51 0.79
C ARG A 6 -15.01 30.32 0.00
N ALA A 7 -15.91 29.43 -0.42
CA ALA A 7 -15.58 28.38 -1.37
C ALA A 7 -14.95 29.02 -2.63
N LEU A 8 -13.89 28.41 -3.17
CA LEU A 8 -13.35 28.86 -4.46
C LEU A 8 -14.47 28.87 -5.50
N PRO A 9 -14.57 29.91 -6.36
CA PRO A 9 -15.50 29.92 -7.48
C PRO A 9 -15.34 28.64 -8.32
N ARG A 10 -16.45 28.03 -8.76
CA ARG A 10 -16.44 26.77 -9.54
C ARG A 10 -15.46 26.82 -10.72
N VAL A 11 -15.45 27.95 -11.44
CA VAL A 11 -14.54 28.23 -12.57
C VAL A 11 -13.06 28.09 -12.18
N ALA A 12 -12.65 28.65 -11.04
CA ALA A 12 -11.27 28.57 -10.57
C ALA A 12 -10.86 27.13 -10.20
N LYS A 13 -11.80 26.34 -9.65
CA LYS A 13 -11.58 24.92 -9.34
C LYS A 13 -11.42 24.09 -10.61
N ASP A 14 -12.20 24.36 -11.65
CA ASP A 14 -12.12 23.63 -12.91
C ASP A 14 -10.85 23.96 -13.71
N VAL A 15 -10.42 25.22 -13.69
CA VAL A 15 -9.10 25.61 -14.23
C VAL A 15 -7.98 24.89 -13.49
N LEU A 16 -7.99 24.88 -12.15
CA LEU A 16 -6.98 24.17 -11.36
C LEU A 16 -6.96 22.67 -11.66
N ARG A 17 -8.14 22.03 -11.79
CA ARG A 17 -8.24 20.61 -12.14
C ARG A 17 -7.58 20.30 -13.49
N ARG A 18 -7.78 21.15 -14.50
CA ARG A 18 -7.15 20.99 -15.82
C ARG A 18 -5.63 21.19 -15.78
N LEU A 19 -5.14 22.06 -14.90
CA LEU A 19 -3.72 22.40 -14.82
C LEU A 19 -2.90 21.39 -14.02
N ILE A 20 -3.41 20.92 -12.87
CA ILE A 20 -2.63 20.11 -11.92
C ILE A 20 -3.25 18.76 -11.59
N GLY A 21 -4.40 18.42 -12.19
CA GLY A 21 -5.10 17.16 -11.98
C GLY A 21 -6.16 17.21 -10.88
N ARG A 22 -7.26 16.48 -11.09
CA ARG A 22 -8.42 16.43 -10.18
C ARG A 22 -8.05 15.89 -8.80
N ASN A 23 -7.27 14.82 -8.73
CA ASN A 23 -6.88 14.19 -7.47
C ASN A 23 -5.92 15.09 -6.67
N VAL A 24 -5.07 15.86 -7.35
CA VAL A 24 -4.17 16.83 -6.68
C VAL A 24 -4.95 17.96 -6.02
N VAL A 25 -5.95 18.51 -6.71
CA VAL A 25 -6.83 19.56 -6.13
C VAL A 25 -7.64 19.00 -4.97
N ALA A 26 -8.22 17.80 -5.13
CA ALA A 26 -8.99 17.13 -4.08
C ALA A 26 -8.13 16.85 -2.83
N GLU A 27 -6.92 16.29 -3.02
CA GLU A 27 -6.00 16.01 -1.94
C GLU A 27 -5.62 17.27 -1.15
N ARG A 28 -5.29 18.37 -1.85
CA ARG A 28 -4.99 19.66 -1.18
C ARG A 28 -6.17 20.15 -0.35
N TRP A 29 -7.39 20.03 -0.88
CA TRP A 29 -8.61 20.42 -0.19
C TRP A 29 -8.84 19.59 1.08
N TRP A 30 -8.72 18.25 0.98
CA TRP A 30 -8.91 17.36 2.13
C TRP A 30 -7.87 17.57 3.21
N ARG A 31 -6.60 17.77 2.85
CA ARG A 31 -5.53 18.07 3.81
C ARG A 31 -5.78 19.32 4.63
N LEU A 32 -6.41 20.34 4.04
CA LEU A 32 -6.81 21.56 4.74
C LEU A 32 -8.03 21.30 5.62
N ARG A 33 -9.10 20.71 5.07
CA ARG A 33 -10.36 20.45 5.78
C ARG A 33 -10.16 19.58 7.02
N PHE A 34 -9.27 18.59 6.94
CA PHE A 34 -9.02 17.62 8.01
C PHE A 34 -7.69 17.85 8.74
N ALA A 35 -7.12 19.06 8.68
CA ALA A 35 -5.81 19.36 9.26
C ALA A 35 -5.71 19.03 10.77
N ALA A 36 -6.76 19.32 11.56
CA ALA A 36 -6.80 19.00 12.98
C ALA A 36 -6.79 17.48 13.24
N ARG A 37 -7.64 16.73 12.53
CA ARG A 37 -7.70 15.26 12.63
C ARG A 37 -6.36 14.62 12.24
N ARG A 38 -5.76 15.06 11.13
CA ARG A 38 -4.43 14.63 10.69
C ARG A 38 -3.33 14.87 11.72
N ARG A 39 -3.41 15.94 12.52
CA ARG A 39 -2.46 16.20 13.61
C ARG A 39 -2.70 15.24 14.78
N ALA A 40 -3.95 14.93 15.11
CA ALA A 40 -4.28 13.95 16.13
C ALA A 40 -3.78 12.55 15.73
N ASP A 41 -4.05 12.11 14.51
CA ASP A 41 -3.63 10.79 14.02
C ASP A 41 -2.09 10.66 13.98
N ARG A 42 -1.35 11.74 13.66
CA ARG A 42 0.12 11.75 13.79
C ARG A 42 0.60 11.60 15.23
N ARG A 43 -0.06 12.26 16.19
CA ARG A 43 0.29 12.12 17.61
C ARG A 43 0.02 10.71 18.11
N ALA A 44 -1.06 10.08 17.63
CA ALA A 44 -1.37 8.68 17.89
C ALA A 44 -0.29 7.75 17.33
N GLU A 45 0.10 7.92 16.06
CA GLU A 45 1.21 7.17 15.45
C GLU A 45 2.52 7.30 16.26
N GLU A 46 2.88 8.53 16.66
CA GLU A 46 4.05 8.75 17.50
C GLU A 46 3.96 8.10 18.87
N ALA A 47 2.77 8.07 19.48
CA ALA A 47 2.55 7.40 20.75
C ALA A 47 2.71 5.88 20.62
N GLU A 48 2.17 5.28 19.56
CA GLU A 48 2.34 3.84 19.29
C GLU A 48 3.81 3.47 19.09
N VAL A 49 4.54 4.24 18.27
CA VAL A 49 5.97 3.98 18.06
C VAL A 49 6.75 4.13 19.37
N ARG A 50 6.47 5.16 20.18
CA ARG A 50 7.13 5.31 21.50
C ARG A 50 6.83 4.16 22.44
N ARG A 51 5.61 3.63 22.43
CA ARG A 51 5.19 2.50 23.28
C ARG A 51 5.81 1.18 22.85
N LEU A 52 5.89 0.92 21.54
CA LEU A 52 6.38 -0.34 20.99
C LEU A 52 7.91 -0.39 20.87
N ARG A 53 8.59 0.74 20.67
CA ARG A 53 10.05 0.78 20.46
C ARG A 53 10.87 0.06 21.55
N PRO A 54 10.58 0.19 22.86
CA PRO A 54 11.33 -0.50 23.91
C PRO A 54 11.19 -2.03 23.86
N LEU A 55 10.12 -2.55 23.26
CA LEU A 55 9.88 -4.00 23.10
C LEU A 55 10.76 -4.63 22.02
N LEU A 56 11.46 -3.80 21.23
CA LEU A 56 12.37 -4.22 20.17
C LEU A 56 13.80 -3.76 20.51
N PRO A 57 14.56 -4.47 21.37
CA PRO A 57 15.90 -4.04 21.78
C PRO A 57 16.81 -3.72 20.60
N ARG A 58 16.70 -4.53 19.53
CA ARG A 58 17.22 -4.24 18.21
C ARG A 58 16.05 -4.17 17.24
N LEU A 59 16.02 -3.14 16.40
CA LEU A 59 15.06 -3.11 15.32
C LEU A 59 15.43 -4.20 14.31
N PRO A 60 14.48 -5.03 13.88
CA PRO A 60 14.73 -6.05 12.88
C PRO A 60 15.14 -5.43 11.54
N ALA A 61 15.88 -6.22 10.77
CA ALA A 61 16.46 -5.83 9.49
C ALA A 61 16.67 -7.09 8.64
N ALA A 62 16.28 -6.98 7.39
CA ALA A 62 16.49 -7.93 6.30
C ALA A 62 16.74 -7.09 5.03
N GLU A 63 16.77 -7.70 3.85
CA GLU A 63 16.77 -6.97 2.58
C GLU A 63 15.46 -6.18 2.40
N VAL A 64 14.34 -6.79 2.76
CA VAL A 64 13.01 -6.18 2.64
C VAL A 64 12.14 -6.47 3.87
N VAL A 65 11.42 -5.45 4.33
CA VAL A 65 10.32 -5.62 5.29
C VAL A 65 8.99 -5.65 4.57
N VAL A 66 8.18 -6.67 4.87
CA VAL A 66 6.79 -6.75 4.42
C VAL A 66 5.88 -6.35 5.56
N VAL A 67 5.08 -5.31 5.33
CA VAL A 67 4.20 -4.74 6.35
C VAL A 67 2.76 -5.18 6.09
N ILE A 68 2.17 -5.89 7.06
CA ILE A 68 0.81 -6.44 6.97
C ILE A 68 -0.07 -5.84 8.08
N PRO A 69 -0.84 -4.78 7.80
CA PRO A 69 -1.85 -4.30 8.74
C PRO A 69 -3.03 -5.26 8.81
N THR A 70 -3.58 -5.47 10.00
CA THR A 70 -4.71 -6.37 10.20
C THR A 70 -5.63 -5.91 11.32
N TYR A 71 -6.91 -6.27 11.21
CA TYR A 71 -7.90 -6.04 12.26
C TYR A 71 -8.98 -7.13 12.22
N ARG A 72 -8.95 -8.06 13.19
CA ARG A 72 -9.94 -9.12 13.40
C ARG A 72 -10.22 -9.99 12.17
N ARG A 73 -9.16 -10.43 11.48
CA ARG A 73 -9.26 -11.25 10.26
C ARG A 73 -8.24 -12.41 10.27
N PRO A 74 -8.27 -13.29 11.29
CA PRO A 74 -7.21 -14.27 11.55
C PRO A 74 -6.95 -15.22 10.37
N GLU A 75 -7.99 -15.75 9.73
CA GLU A 75 -7.85 -16.69 8.61
C GLU A 75 -7.22 -16.05 7.38
N ARG A 76 -7.63 -14.81 7.08
CA ARG A 76 -7.12 -14.06 5.93
C ARG A 76 -5.65 -13.70 6.16
N LEU A 77 -5.35 -13.17 7.34
CA LEU A 77 -4.00 -12.85 7.79
C LEU A 77 -3.06 -14.05 7.66
N ALA A 78 -3.49 -15.24 8.11
CA ALA A 78 -2.68 -16.45 8.00
C ALA A 78 -2.33 -16.80 6.54
N ARG A 79 -3.25 -16.57 5.59
CA ARG A 79 -2.95 -16.76 4.16
C ARG A 79 -1.98 -15.71 3.63
N ALA A 80 -2.18 -14.44 3.99
CA ALA A 80 -1.28 -13.35 3.59
C ALA A 80 0.15 -13.61 4.08
N VAL A 81 0.32 -13.95 5.37
CA VAL A 81 1.64 -14.28 5.96
C VAL A 81 2.28 -15.46 5.24
N ARG A 82 1.55 -16.56 5.01
CA ARG A 82 2.10 -17.72 4.27
C ARG A 82 2.59 -17.33 2.88
N SER A 83 1.83 -16.51 2.14
CA SER A 83 2.24 -16.07 0.80
C SER A 83 3.56 -15.26 0.79
N VAL A 84 3.89 -14.61 1.90
CA VAL A 84 5.18 -13.92 2.09
C VAL A 84 6.28 -14.90 2.49
N LEU A 85 5.98 -15.87 3.35
CA LEU A 85 6.93 -16.91 3.75
C LEU A 85 7.35 -17.81 2.56
N ASP A 86 6.45 -17.99 1.59
CA ASP A 86 6.62 -18.78 0.36
C ASP A 86 7.30 -17.99 -0.79
N GLN A 87 7.77 -16.77 -0.54
CA GLN A 87 8.53 -15.99 -1.54
C GLN A 87 9.89 -16.65 -1.84
N THR A 88 10.36 -16.51 -3.08
CA THR A 88 11.71 -16.96 -3.49
C THR A 88 12.83 -16.19 -2.79
N VAL A 89 12.55 -14.94 -2.37
CA VAL A 89 13.47 -14.11 -1.58
C VAL A 89 13.35 -14.47 -0.11
N THR A 90 14.42 -15.02 0.47
CA THR A 90 14.43 -15.49 1.86
C THR A 90 14.91 -14.44 2.88
N ASP A 91 15.66 -13.41 2.45
CA ASP A 91 16.11 -12.30 3.30
C ASP A 91 14.97 -11.27 3.49
N VAL A 92 13.91 -11.72 4.16
CA VAL A 92 12.68 -10.97 4.40
C VAL A 92 12.35 -10.98 5.89
N GLU A 93 11.92 -9.83 6.41
CA GLU A 93 11.22 -9.74 7.69
C GLU A 93 9.74 -9.40 7.45
N ILE A 94 8.85 -10.00 8.23
CA ILE A 94 7.40 -9.79 8.15
C ILE A 94 6.97 -9.07 9.42
N MET A 95 6.39 -7.88 9.26
CA MET A 95 5.81 -7.11 10.36
C MET A 95 4.29 -7.10 10.24
N VAL A 96 3.65 -7.97 11.02
CA VAL A 96 2.19 -7.94 11.21
C VAL A 96 1.85 -6.88 12.24
N VAL A 97 0.98 -5.94 11.88
CA VAL A 97 0.54 -4.86 12.77
C VAL A 97 -0.96 -5.02 13.05
N ASP A 98 -1.27 -5.50 14.25
CA ASP A 98 -2.65 -5.59 14.75
C ASP A 98 -3.13 -4.22 15.20
N ASP A 99 -4.14 -3.67 14.52
CA ASP A 99 -4.74 -2.36 14.83
C ASP A 99 -5.68 -2.45 16.05
N GLY A 100 -5.17 -2.99 17.17
CA GLY A 100 -5.87 -3.11 18.45
C GLY A 100 -7.05 -4.09 18.46
N GLY A 101 -7.03 -5.11 17.60
CA GLY A 101 -8.09 -6.11 17.49
C GLY A 101 -7.94 -7.31 18.44
N GLY A 102 -6.72 -7.71 18.77
CA GLY A 102 -6.40 -8.84 19.66
C GLY A 102 -6.72 -10.24 19.11
N GLU A 103 -7.41 -10.33 17.96
CA GLU A 103 -7.92 -11.57 17.37
C GLU A 103 -7.11 -11.97 16.12
N LEU A 104 -5.83 -12.27 16.31
CA LEU A 104 -4.92 -12.64 15.20
C LEU A 104 -4.97 -14.12 14.82
N GLY A 105 -5.52 -14.97 15.69
CA GLY A 105 -5.49 -16.42 15.51
C GLY A 105 -4.07 -16.99 15.66
N VAL A 106 -3.87 -18.20 15.13
CA VAL A 106 -2.56 -18.87 15.16
C VAL A 106 -1.79 -18.50 13.89
N LEU A 107 -0.68 -17.77 14.06
CA LEU A 107 0.27 -17.49 13.00
C LEU A 107 1.40 -18.54 12.98
N PRO A 108 2.07 -18.75 11.84
CA PRO A 108 3.23 -19.63 11.78
C PRO A 108 4.32 -19.21 12.77
N ASP A 109 4.94 -20.18 13.43
CA ASP A 109 6.14 -19.96 14.25
C ASP A 109 7.37 -19.87 13.32
N ASP A 110 7.64 -18.66 12.83
CA ASP A 110 8.75 -18.37 11.92
C ASP A 110 9.57 -17.19 12.46
N PRO A 111 10.92 -17.30 12.54
CA PRO A 111 11.77 -16.25 13.10
C PRO A 111 11.75 -14.94 12.30
N ARG A 112 11.27 -14.96 11.04
CA ARG A 112 11.09 -13.76 10.20
C ARG A 112 9.86 -12.95 10.61
N LEU A 113 8.93 -13.52 11.37
CA LEU A 113 7.66 -12.90 11.74
C LEU A 113 7.77 -12.12 13.06
N THR A 114 7.43 -10.84 13.02
CA THR A 114 7.25 -9.98 14.19
C THR A 114 5.83 -9.45 14.22
N VAL A 115 5.15 -9.63 15.36
CA VAL A 115 3.80 -9.11 15.59
C VAL A 115 3.87 -7.86 16.48
N LEU A 116 3.24 -6.78 16.04
CA LEU A 116 3.08 -5.54 16.78
C LEU A 116 1.59 -5.26 17.03
N THR A 117 1.16 -5.28 18.28
CA THR A 117 -0.21 -4.92 18.64
C THR A 117 -0.31 -3.47 19.08
N LEU A 118 -1.09 -2.66 18.36
CA LEU A 118 -1.39 -1.27 18.68
C LEU A 118 -2.30 -1.18 19.92
N ALA A 119 -2.29 -0.04 20.61
CA ALA A 119 -3.05 0.13 21.85
C ALA A 119 -4.56 0.27 21.61
N ALA A 120 -4.96 0.67 20.42
CA ALA A 120 -6.35 0.81 20.00
C ALA A 120 -6.46 0.71 18.47
N ASN A 121 -7.69 0.55 17.99
CA ASN A 121 -8.01 0.64 16.57
C ASN A 121 -7.96 2.10 16.09
N HIS A 122 -7.07 2.37 15.15
CA HIS A 122 -6.89 3.71 14.55
C HIS A 122 -7.71 3.90 13.27
N GLY A 123 -8.30 2.83 12.72
CA GLY A 123 -9.26 2.89 11.61
C GLY A 123 -8.64 3.27 10.27
N SER A 124 -7.34 2.99 10.09
CA SER A 124 -6.59 3.29 8.88
C SER A 124 -5.55 2.21 8.61
N CYS A 125 -5.22 1.92 7.35
CA CYS A 125 -4.04 1.11 7.05
C CYS A 125 -2.74 1.94 7.13
N GLY A 126 -2.83 3.25 6.89
CA GLY A 126 -1.66 4.14 6.85
C GLY A 126 -0.90 4.25 8.18
N LEU A 127 -1.58 4.37 9.32
CA LEU A 127 -0.93 4.48 10.64
C LEU A 127 -0.21 3.17 11.03
N PRO A 128 -0.86 1.99 11.02
CA PRO A 128 -0.18 0.71 11.25
C PRO A 128 1.04 0.52 10.34
N ARG A 129 0.91 0.86 9.04
CA ARG A 129 2.04 0.78 8.09
C ARG A 129 3.20 1.68 8.51
N ASN A 130 2.92 2.91 8.92
CA ASN A 130 3.95 3.83 9.39
C ASN A 130 4.64 3.38 10.68
N VAL A 131 3.91 2.73 11.60
CA VAL A 131 4.48 2.14 12.82
C VAL A 131 5.52 1.10 12.46
N ALA A 132 5.17 0.12 11.60
CA ALA A 132 6.13 -0.90 11.14
C ALA A 132 7.31 -0.29 10.38
N ILE A 133 7.07 0.65 9.46
CA ILE A 133 8.16 1.36 8.75
C ILE A 133 9.15 1.96 9.76
N ARG A 134 8.67 2.59 10.84
CA ARG A 134 9.53 3.23 11.85
C ARG A 134 10.22 2.24 12.79
N LEU A 135 9.73 1.02 12.87
CA LEU A 135 10.23 -0.05 13.73
C LEU A 135 10.98 -1.16 12.95
N SER A 136 11.36 -0.90 11.70
CA SER A 136 12.24 -1.74 10.89
C SER A 136 13.40 -0.92 10.31
N ARG A 137 14.53 -1.58 10.07
CA ARG A 137 15.71 -0.98 9.40
C ARG A 137 15.92 -1.49 7.97
N SER A 138 15.10 -2.40 7.47
CA SER A 138 15.23 -2.96 6.11
C SER A 138 15.26 -1.88 5.03
N PRO A 139 16.21 -1.92 4.08
CA PRO A 139 16.38 -0.88 3.07
C PRO A 139 15.21 -0.81 2.07
N PHE A 140 14.47 -1.90 1.89
CA PHE A 140 13.24 -1.94 1.11
C PHE A 140 12.03 -2.21 1.99
N VAL A 141 10.87 -1.67 1.60
CA VAL A 141 9.61 -1.84 2.31
C VAL A 141 8.54 -2.22 1.28
N ALA A 142 7.81 -3.28 1.56
CA ALA A 142 6.68 -3.76 0.79
C ALA A 142 5.40 -3.74 1.65
N PHE A 143 4.24 -3.67 0.99
CA PHE A 143 2.95 -3.57 1.67
C PHE A 143 2.01 -4.67 1.17
N LEU A 144 1.38 -5.38 2.09
CA LEU A 144 0.40 -6.41 1.78
C LEU A 144 -0.75 -6.30 2.79
N ASP A 145 -1.99 -6.18 2.31
CA ASP A 145 -3.17 -6.23 3.15
C ASP A 145 -3.50 -7.67 3.53
N ASP A 146 -4.12 -7.83 4.70
CA ASP A 146 -4.40 -9.14 5.30
C ASP A 146 -5.36 -10.03 4.50
N ASP A 147 -6.04 -9.50 3.48
CA ASP A 147 -6.97 -10.24 2.62
C ASP A 147 -6.41 -10.59 1.23
N ASN A 148 -5.17 -10.20 0.94
CA ASN A 148 -4.52 -10.45 -0.35
C ASN A 148 -3.35 -11.42 -0.20
N THR A 149 -2.86 -11.94 -1.33
CA THR A 149 -1.71 -12.85 -1.38
C THR A 149 -0.78 -12.51 -2.52
N TRP A 150 0.50 -12.84 -2.36
CA TRP A 150 1.50 -12.73 -3.41
C TRP A 150 1.78 -14.08 -4.06
N ARG A 151 2.17 -14.01 -5.33
CA ARG A 151 2.83 -15.14 -6.01
C ARG A 151 4.29 -15.22 -5.58
N PRO A 152 4.93 -16.42 -5.63
CA PRO A 152 6.26 -16.64 -5.06
C PRO A 152 7.36 -15.69 -5.55
N ASP A 153 7.22 -15.10 -6.73
CA ASP A 153 8.22 -14.28 -7.41
C ASP A 153 7.99 -12.75 -7.28
N HIS A 154 7.03 -12.30 -6.45
CA HIS A 154 6.72 -10.87 -6.29
C HIS A 154 7.93 -10.07 -5.81
N LEU A 155 8.57 -10.50 -4.71
CA LEU A 155 9.72 -9.79 -4.13
C LEU A 155 10.93 -9.84 -5.06
N GLU A 156 11.22 -10.99 -5.68
CA GLU A 156 12.36 -11.13 -6.61
C GLU A 156 12.27 -10.14 -7.77
N ARG A 157 11.11 -10.07 -8.44
CA ARG A 157 10.91 -9.17 -9.58
C ARG A 157 10.98 -7.71 -9.19
N THR A 158 10.40 -7.34 -8.05
CA THR A 158 10.39 -5.93 -7.61
C THR A 158 11.76 -5.49 -7.08
N LEU A 159 12.45 -6.32 -6.31
CA LEU A 159 13.80 -6.04 -5.81
C LEU A 159 14.81 -5.90 -6.95
N ARG A 160 14.71 -6.73 -8.01
CA ARG A 160 15.55 -6.57 -9.21
C ARG A 160 15.50 -5.15 -9.76
N GLN A 161 14.31 -4.56 -9.87
CA GLN A 161 14.13 -3.21 -10.39
C GLN A 161 14.59 -2.13 -9.39
N LEU A 162 14.44 -2.37 -8.09
CA LEU A 162 14.94 -1.47 -7.05
C LEU A 162 16.47 -1.42 -7.03
N HIS A 163 17.13 -2.57 -7.16
CA HIS A 163 18.59 -2.67 -7.30
C HIS A 163 19.10 -2.00 -8.57
N ALA A 164 18.34 -2.06 -9.67
CA ALA A 164 18.63 -1.34 -10.91
C ALA A 164 18.42 0.20 -10.82
N GLY A 165 18.01 0.74 -9.67
CA GLY A 165 17.93 2.18 -9.42
C GLY A 165 16.52 2.75 -9.32
N SER A 166 15.48 1.92 -9.41
CA SER A 166 14.11 2.37 -9.12
C SER A 166 13.98 2.75 -7.64
N GLY A 167 13.11 3.72 -7.32
CA GLY A 167 12.79 4.04 -5.93
C GLY A 167 11.42 3.55 -5.48
N LEU A 168 10.54 3.24 -6.41
CA LEU A 168 9.26 2.57 -6.16
C LEU A 168 8.97 1.64 -7.35
N VAL A 169 8.58 0.41 -7.07
CA VAL A 169 8.23 -0.60 -8.07
C VAL A 169 6.85 -1.14 -7.74
N TYR A 170 6.04 -1.40 -8.77
CA TYR A 170 4.77 -2.08 -8.62
C TYR A 170 4.51 -3.04 -9.77
N THR A 171 3.61 -4.00 -9.55
CA THR A 171 3.31 -5.12 -10.44
C THR A 171 1.84 -5.13 -10.84
N ALA A 172 1.46 -6.02 -11.76
CA ALA A 172 0.06 -6.20 -12.10
C ALA A 172 -0.68 -6.95 -10.99
N VAL A 173 -1.94 -6.58 -10.77
CA VAL A 173 -2.82 -7.13 -9.73
C VAL A 173 -3.95 -7.91 -10.40
N ARG A 174 -4.11 -9.19 -10.05
CA ARG A 174 -5.28 -9.99 -10.44
C ARG A 174 -6.34 -9.91 -9.37
N ARG A 175 -7.55 -9.47 -9.72
CA ARG A 175 -8.68 -9.45 -8.78
C ARG A 175 -9.45 -10.77 -8.88
N ILE A 176 -9.71 -11.38 -7.73
CA ILE A 176 -10.35 -12.69 -7.58
C ILE A 176 -11.57 -12.54 -6.67
N ARG A 177 -12.73 -13.06 -7.10
CA ARG A 177 -13.95 -13.08 -6.28
C ARG A 177 -13.90 -14.20 -5.23
N GLU A 178 -14.82 -14.17 -4.27
CA GLU A 178 -14.92 -15.21 -3.23
C GLU A 178 -15.17 -16.62 -3.79
N ASP A 179 -15.80 -16.75 -4.96
CA ASP A 179 -16.00 -18.03 -5.66
C ASP A 179 -14.73 -18.56 -6.39
N GLY A 180 -13.60 -17.83 -6.27
CA GLY A 180 -12.34 -18.16 -6.93
C GLY A 180 -12.26 -17.71 -8.39
N SER A 181 -13.32 -17.14 -8.97
CA SER A 181 -13.31 -16.63 -10.34
C SER A 181 -12.50 -15.34 -10.46
N GLN A 182 -11.78 -15.17 -11.57
CA GLN A 182 -11.11 -13.92 -11.88
C GLN A 182 -12.13 -12.84 -12.26
N LEU A 183 -12.01 -11.65 -11.68
CA LEU A 183 -12.76 -10.46 -12.07
C LEU A 183 -12.09 -9.76 -13.25
N ASP A 184 -10.81 -9.39 -13.09
CA ASP A 184 -9.95 -8.78 -14.11
C ASP A 184 -8.49 -8.74 -13.63
N VAL A 185 -7.61 -8.20 -14.47
CA VAL A 185 -6.22 -7.87 -14.13
C VAL A 185 -6.02 -6.37 -14.34
N LEU A 186 -5.33 -5.76 -13.40
CA LEU A 186 -5.12 -4.32 -13.33
C LEU A 186 -3.63 -4.02 -13.34
N GLY A 187 -3.23 -3.07 -14.18
CA GLY A 187 -1.85 -2.61 -14.26
C GLY A 187 -1.59 -1.85 -15.55
N ARG A 188 -0.74 -0.83 -15.49
CA ARG A 188 -0.32 -0.05 -16.66
C ARG A 188 0.91 0.75 -16.30
N ASP A 189 1.63 1.25 -17.30
CA ASP A 189 2.80 2.09 -17.09
C ASP A 189 2.52 3.34 -16.27
N PHE A 190 3.52 3.74 -15.48
CA PHE A 190 3.38 4.90 -14.63
C PHE A 190 3.54 6.21 -15.41
N SER A 191 2.47 6.99 -15.49
CA SER A 191 2.53 8.39 -15.91
C SER A 191 2.09 9.27 -14.76
N ARG A 192 3.01 10.10 -14.24
CA ARG A 192 2.69 11.03 -13.16
C ARG A 192 1.55 11.99 -13.52
N ARG A 193 1.44 12.36 -14.81
CA ARG A 193 0.36 13.21 -15.33
C ARG A 193 -0.98 12.47 -15.29
N ALA A 194 -1.05 11.25 -15.81
CA ALA A 194 -2.28 10.46 -15.71
C ALA A 194 -2.64 10.17 -14.24
N HIS A 195 -1.63 9.90 -13.40
CA HIS A 195 -1.78 9.71 -11.95
C HIS A 195 -2.15 10.99 -11.20
N SER A 196 -2.29 12.13 -11.88
CA SER A 196 -2.87 13.33 -11.27
C SER A 196 -4.40 13.35 -11.33
N ASP A 197 -5.01 12.50 -12.17
CA ASP A 197 -6.44 12.42 -12.45
C ASP A 197 -7.06 11.05 -12.19
N ASP A 198 -6.23 10.02 -12.06
CA ASP A 198 -6.60 8.61 -11.93
C ASP A 198 -5.75 7.94 -10.83
N SER A 199 -6.15 6.75 -10.38
CA SER A 199 -5.51 5.98 -9.31
C SER A 199 -5.56 4.48 -9.61
N TRP A 200 -4.49 3.94 -10.18
CA TRP A 200 -4.38 2.53 -10.58
C TRP A 200 -3.19 1.81 -9.94
N VAL A 201 -2.56 2.41 -8.92
CA VAL A 201 -1.46 1.77 -8.20
C VAL A 201 -1.96 1.44 -6.81
N ASP A 202 -1.92 0.16 -6.48
CA ASP A 202 -2.44 -0.40 -5.23
C ASP A 202 -1.28 -0.74 -4.29
N ALA A 203 -1.42 -0.44 -2.99
CA ALA A 203 -0.38 -0.73 -2.00
C ALA A 203 0.09 -2.18 -2.02
N ASN A 204 -0.83 -3.14 -2.23
CA ASN A 204 -0.53 -4.58 -2.25
C ASN A 204 0.48 -4.97 -3.31
N SER A 205 0.72 -4.11 -4.32
CA SER A 205 1.68 -4.35 -5.39
C SER A 205 3.00 -3.61 -5.23
N ILE A 206 3.11 -2.70 -4.25
CA ILE A 206 4.22 -1.76 -4.13
C ILE A 206 5.36 -2.33 -3.28
N VAL A 207 6.57 -2.26 -3.83
CA VAL A 207 7.82 -2.33 -3.06
C VAL A 207 8.62 -1.04 -3.30
N ALA A 208 9.07 -0.40 -2.23
CA ALA A 208 9.72 0.90 -2.30
C ALA A 208 11.04 0.94 -1.53
N ARG A 209 11.97 1.74 -2.05
CA ARG A 209 13.22 2.07 -1.37
C ARG A 209 12.94 2.94 -0.16
N ARG A 210 13.47 2.56 0.99
CA ARG A 210 13.35 3.34 2.23
C ARG A 210 13.87 4.75 2.02
N SER A 211 13.09 5.70 2.49
CA SER A 211 13.49 7.11 2.57
C SER A 211 12.70 7.80 3.68
N ALA A 212 13.16 8.97 4.12
CA ALA A 212 12.41 9.79 5.08
C ALA A 212 11.01 10.24 4.56
N ARG A 213 10.73 10.04 3.26
CA ARG A 213 9.44 10.33 2.64
C ARG A 213 8.54 9.09 2.50
N LEU A 214 9.07 7.88 2.70
CA LEU A 214 8.27 6.67 2.63
C LEU A 214 7.43 6.54 3.90
N ARG A 215 6.24 7.11 3.86
CA ARG A 215 5.22 7.08 4.91
C ARG A 215 3.86 7.37 4.29
N PHE A 216 2.81 6.78 4.79
CA PHE A 216 1.43 7.11 4.43
C PHE A 216 0.96 8.36 5.18
N ASP A 217 -0.13 8.97 4.74
CA ASP A 217 -0.88 9.91 5.58
C ASP A 217 -1.57 9.10 6.69
N PRO A 218 -1.27 9.31 7.99
CA PRO A 218 -1.87 8.49 9.06
C PRO A 218 -3.35 8.78 9.28
N TRP A 219 -3.92 9.73 8.53
CA TRP A 219 -5.32 10.04 8.62
C TRP A 219 -6.18 8.92 8.08
N ALA A 220 -7.04 8.38 8.95
CA ALA A 220 -8.14 7.50 8.64
C ALA A 220 -9.12 8.18 7.67
N ARG A 221 -8.86 8.02 6.37
CA ARG A 221 -9.66 8.59 5.29
C ARG A 221 -11.03 7.89 5.27
N PRO A 222 -12.15 8.63 5.36
CA PRO A 222 -13.46 8.05 5.14
C PRO A 222 -13.55 7.37 3.76
N LYS A 223 -14.33 6.29 3.65
CA LYS A 223 -14.50 5.54 2.39
C LYS A 223 -14.91 6.44 1.21
N TRP A 224 -15.71 7.47 1.41
CA TRP A 224 -16.13 8.38 0.33
C TRP A 224 -15.06 9.40 -0.11
N VAL A 225 -13.92 9.50 0.58
CA VAL A 225 -12.85 10.45 0.24
C VAL A 225 -11.94 9.87 -0.83
N ASN A 226 -11.85 10.54 -1.98
CA ASN A 226 -10.82 10.32 -2.99
C ASN A 226 -9.92 11.55 -3.14
N PRO A 227 -8.63 11.37 -3.48
CA PRO A 227 -7.93 10.09 -3.71
C PRO A 227 -7.55 9.34 -2.42
N LYS A 228 -7.11 8.08 -2.58
CA LYS A 228 -6.72 7.19 -1.47
C LYS A 228 -5.27 7.37 -1.00
N GLU A 229 -4.93 6.74 0.12
CA GLU A 229 -3.59 6.86 0.71
C GLU A 229 -2.49 6.34 -0.22
N ASP A 230 -2.73 5.26 -0.97
CA ASP A 230 -1.77 4.69 -1.92
C ASP A 230 -1.50 5.67 -3.07
N TRP A 231 -2.55 6.29 -3.58
CA TRP A 231 -2.44 7.37 -4.56
C TRP A 231 -1.58 8.52 -4.03
N GLU A 232 -1.83 8.98 -2.80
CA GLU A 232 -1.09 10.09 -2.18
C GLU A 232 0.40 9.74 -2.07
N LEU A 233 0.70 8.53 -1.60
CA LEU A 233 2.05 8.01 -1.45
C LEU A 233 2.78 8.03 -2.80
N VAL A 234 2.21 7.38 -3.81
CA VAL A 234 2.81 7.24 -5.14
C VAL A 234 2.95 8.62 -5.81
N HIS A 235 1.91 9.46 -5.77
CA HIS A 235 1.94 10.79 -6.38
C HIS A 235 2.98 11.72 -5.72
N ARG A 236 3.19 11.56 -4.41
CA ARG A 236 4.19 12.32 -3.66
C ARG A 236 5.61 11.83 -3.90
N LEU A 237 5.83 10.50 -3.87
CA LEU A 237 7.15 9.91 -4.08
C LEU A 237 7.65 10.07 -5.51
N SER A 238 6.77 9.92 -6.50
CA SER A 238 7.08 10.08 -7.94
C SER A 238 7.66 11.43 -8.35
N ARG A 239 7.65 12.44 -7.46
CA ARG A 239 8.36 13.72 -7.68
C ARG A 239 9.89 13.60 -7.58
N ARG A 240 10.39 12.53 -6.98
CA ARG A 240 11.81 12.40 -6.60
C ARG A 240 12.42 11.04 -6.90
N VAL A 241 11.59 10.06 -7.24
CA VAL A 241 12.06 8.71 -7.53
C VAL A 241 11.49 8.24 -8.86
N VAL A 242 12.25 7.38 -9.52
CA VAL A 242 11.75 6.59 -10.64
C VAL A 242 10.74 5.59 -10.11
N VAL A 243 9.56 5.57 -10.75
CA VAL A 243 8.48 4.64 -10.48
C VAL A 243 8.41 3.67 -11.64
N THR A 244 8.64 2.40 -11.37
CA THR A 244 8.73 1.35 -12.39
C THR A 244 7.55 0.40 -12.28
N TYR A 245 6.90 0.14 -13.40
CA TYR A 245 5.88 -0.89 -13.51
C TYR A 245 6.51 -2.18 -14.05
N VAL A 246 6.20 -3.31 -13.44
CA VAL A 246 6.53 -4.64 -13.95
C VAL A 246 5.23 -5.28 -14.45
N PRO A 247 5.06 -5.50 -15.77
CA PRO A 247 3.81 -5.96 -16.38
C PRO A 247 3.57 -7.46 -16.19
N VAL A 248 3.76 -7.95 -14.96
CA VAL A 248 3.57 -9.35 -14.57
C VAL A 248 2.62 -9.40 -13.38
N VAL A 249 1.67 -10.33 -13.41
CA VAL A 249 0.75 -10.56 -12.31
C VAL A 249 1.47 -11.29 -11.20
N THR A 250 1.69 -10.62 -10.08
CA THR A 250 2.31 -11.22 -8.88
C THR A 250 1.50 -10.99 -7.61
N VAL A 251 0.34 -10.34 -7.72
CA VAL A 251 -0.57 -10.08 -6.60
C VAL A 251 -1.95 -10.62 -6.92
N ASP A 252 -2.51 -11.37 -5.98
CA ASP A 252 -3.89 -11.84 -5.99
C ASP A 252 -4.69 -11.04 -4.97
N TYR A 253 -5.59 -10.20 -5.48
CA TYR A 253 -6.43 -9.30 -4.72
C TYR A 253 -7.81 -9.90 -4.50
N ALA A 254 -8.21 -10.11 -3.25
CA ALA A 254 -9.52 -10.67 -2.93
C ALA A 254 -10.61 -9.59 -3.00
N VAL A 255 -11.66 -9.89 -3.78
CA VAL A 255 -12.85 -9.05 -3.94
C VAL A 255 -14.00 -9.67 -3.15
N HIS A 256 -14.48 -8.94 -2.16
CA HIS A 256 -15.61 -9.26 -1.30
C HIS A 256 -16.43 -8.00 -0.99
N ASP A 257 -17.58 -8.12 -0.34
CA ASP A 257 -18.50 -6.99 -0.06
C ASP A 257 -17.87 -5.86 0.80
N GLY A 258 -16.80 -6.19 1.50
CA GLY A 258 -16.02 -5.24 2.31
C GLY A 258 -14.84 -4.60 1.58
N SER A 259 -14.48 -5.09 0.38
CA SER A 259 -13.37 -4.58 -0.41
C SER A 259 -13.60 -3.12 -0.75
N TYR A 260 -12.53 -2.34 -0.66
CA TYR A 260 -12.59 -0.91 -0.86
C TYR A 260 -11.43 -0.48 -1.76
N PHE A 261 -11.75 -0.14 -3.01
CA PHE A 261 -10.79 0.33 -4.01
C PHE A 261 -11.37 1.51 -4.79
N THR A 262 -10.51 2.34 -5.39
CA THR A 262 -10.94 3.38 -6.35
C THR A 262 -11.46 2.69 -7.61
N GLU A 263 -12.40 3.25 -8.38
CA GLU A 263 -12.73 2.64 -9.69
C GLU A 263 -11.51 2.64 -10.62
N TRP A 264 -11.20 1.48 -11.22
CA TRP A 264 -10.07 1.30 -12.13
C TRP A 264 -10.58 1.21 -13.57
N HIS A 265 -9.87 1.84 -14.51
CA HIS A 265 -10.11 1.58 -15.93
C HIS A 265 -9.53 0.22 -16.31
N ARG A 266 -10.34 -0.65 -16.93
CA ARG A 266 -9.92 -1.98 -17.40
C ARG A 266 -8.76 -1.86 -18.40
N VAL A 267 -7.79 -2.76 -18.27
CA VAL A 267 -6.76 -2.98 -19.28
C VAL A 267 -7.33 -3.97 -20.30
N PRO A 268 -7.17 -3.75 -21.61
CA PRO A 268 -7.53 -4.71 -22.65
C PRO A 268 -6.86 -6.10 -22.43
N GLU A 269 -7.58 -7.19 -22.72
CA GLU A 269 -7.13 -8.57 -22.45
C GLU A 269 -5.89 -9.02 -23.23
N ASP A 270 -5.63 -8.39 -24.37
CA ASP A 270 -4.49 -8.64 -25.26
C ASP A 270 -3.16 -8.27 -24.61
N VAL A 271 -3.10 -7.17 -23.84
CA VAL A 271 -1.91 -6.75 -23.08
C VAL A 271 -1.51 -7.81 -22.03
N ILE A 272 -2.49 -8.53 -21.48
CA ILE A 272 -2.28 -9.59 -20.47
C ILE A 272 -1.74 -10.88 -21.13
N ARG A 273 -2.23 -11.21 -22.34
CA ARG A 273 -1.90 -12.49 -23.01
C ARG A 273 -0.53 -12.50 -23.69
N GLU A 274 -0.05 -11.34 -24.15
CA GLU A 274 1.24 -11.25 -24.84
C GLU A 274 2.42 -11.55 -23.89
N HIS A 275 2.26 -11.29 -22.59
CA HIS A 275 3.33 -11.44 -21.58
C HIS A 275 3.20 -12.71 -20.71
N GLN A 276 2.07 -13.43 -20.80
CA GLN A 276 1.90 -14.76 -20.16
C GLN A 276 2.47 -15.91 -21.01
N ARG A 277 2.86 -15.66 -22.26
CA ARG A 277 3.44 -16.68 -23.16
C ARG A 277 4.91 -16.97 -22.87
N ASP A 278 5.65 -16.04 -22.26
CA ASP A 278 7.08 -16.21 -21.96
C ASP A 278 7.37 -17.17 -20.80
N GLU A 279 6.35 -17.70 -20.11
CA GLU A 279 6.51 -18.65 -18.99
C GLU A 279 6.08 -20.09 -19.33
N ARG A 280 5.77 -20.39 -20.60
CA ARG A 280 5.47 -21.75 -21.04
C ARG A 280 6.29 -22.20 -22.25
N THR A 281 7.62 -22.11 -22.21
CA THR A 281 8.49 -23.12 -22.84
C THR A 281 9.94 -23.00 -22.34
N PRO A 282 10.50 -23.97 -21.60
CA PRO A 282 11.88 -24.35 -21.78
C PRO A 282 11.90 -25.48 -22.83
N SER A 283 12.42 -25.17 -24.02
CA SER A 283 13.00 -26.19 -24.91
C SER A 283 14.50 -26.23 -24.67
#